data_AF-A0A1F1L0T5-F1
#
_entry.id   AF-A0A1F1L0T5-F1
#
_cell.length_a   1.000
_cell.length_b   1.000
_cell.length_c   1.000
_cell.angle_alpha   90.00
_cell.angle_beta   90.00
_cell.angle_gamma   90.00
#
_symmetry.space_group_name_H-M   'P 1'
#
loop_
_entity.id
_entity.type
_entity.pdbx_description
1 polymer ?
#
loop_
_entity_poly.entity_id
_entity_poly.type
_entity_poly.pdbx_seq_one_letter_code
_entity_poly.pdbx_strand_id
1 'polypeptide(L)'
;MKIDRLFSIVQMLVNRKSVTAKELADYFNVSVRTIYRDIEILSANGIPIYATQGKGGGISILENYSIDKTIVSDDEQNKIIMALQSVNATGQIDVNDSLIKLKNIFRKNDTDWIEIDFSGWEQSEEEKNNFALLKESIMNLKCVRFSYYNNKGEVSKRVVQPYKLIFKGNKWYVYGFCTNKNDFRFFKLTRIEGLELLDDTFKRRINIPIKCGYDVEHSECVKIKLKINIASASRVYDEFRKGIIKIDGDYLIVEYDMPKKPWIYSYLLGYGDDLEILEPEKTRLEFKKIIGNIIQKYS
;
A
#
# COMPACT_ATOMS: atom_id res chain seq x y z
N MET A 1 -23.51 -23.22 -1.16
CA MET A 1 -23.92 -23.24 -2.59
C MET A 1 -25.37 -22.80 -2.85
N LYS A 2 -26.01 -22.02 -1.96
CA LYS A 2 -27.28 -21.31 -2.27
C LYS A 2 -27.00 -19.89 -2.74
N ILE A 3 -26.11 -19.18 -2.03
CA ILE A 3 -25.67 -17.82 -2.37
C ILE A 3 -24.99 -17.77 -3.74
N ASP A 4 -24.09 -18.72 -4.05
CA ASP A 4 -23.39 -18.77 -5.35
C ASP A 4 -24.37 -18.94 -6.53
N ARG A 5 -25.43 -19.74 -6.32
CA ARG A 5 -26.48 -19.96 -7.32
C ARG A 5 -27.35 -18.72 -7.51
N LEU A 6 -27.77 -18.09 -6.41
CA LEU A 6 -28.51 -16.82 -6.44
C LEU A 6 -27.75 -15.73 -7.23
N PHE A 7 -26.45 -15.58 -6.94
CA PHE A 7 -25.60 -14.64 -7.65
C PHE A 7 -25.46 -14.98 -9.14
N SER A 8 -25.24 -16.25 -9.47
CA SER A 8 -25.13 -16.71 -10.86
C SER A 8 -26.42 -16.52 -11.66
N ILE A 9 -27.60 -16.73 -11.03
CA ILE A 9 -28.90 -16.45 -11.63
C ILE A 9 -28.99 -14.96 -12.02
N VAL A 10 -28.64 -14.05 -11.11
CA VAL A 10 -28.66 -12.60 -11.39
C VAL A 10 -27.74 -12.25 -12.55
N GLN A 11 -26.50 -12.77 -12.58
CA GLN A 11 -25.56 -12.52 -13.69
C GLN A 11 -26.10 -13.02 -15.04
N MET A 12 -26.73 -14.20 -15.06
CA MET A 12 -27.33 -14.74 -16.28
C MET A 12 -28.49 -13.87 -16.78
N LEU A 13 -29.33 -13.37 -15.88
CA LEU A 13 -30.47 -12.51 -16.22
C LEU A 13 -30.06 -11.09 -16.63
N VAL A 14 -28.92 -10.59 -16.14
CA VAL A 14 -28.36 -9.28 -16.59
C VAL A 14 -27.77 -9.38 -18.01
N ASN A 15 -27.11 -10.50 -18.33
CA ASN A 15 -26.45 -10.69 -19.62
C ASN A 15 -27.38 -11.20 -20.74
N ARG A 16 -28.55 -11.73 -20.40
CA ARG A 16 -29.51 -12.30 -21.36
C ARG A 16 -30.86 -11.61 -21.21
N LYS A 17 -31.51 -11.29 -22.33
CA LYS A 17 -32.82 -10.63 -22.33
C LYS A 17 -33.90 -11.42 -21.57
N SER A 18 -33.87 -12.75 -21.61
CA SER A 18 -34.82 -13.64 -20.92
C SER A 18 -34.26 -15.07 -20.87
N VAL A 19 -34.50 -15.80 -19.78
CA VAL A 19 -34.10 -17.22 -19.59
C VAL A 19 -35.25 -17.99 -18.97
N THR A 20 -35.54 -19.20 -19.45
CA THR A 20 -36.61 -20.02 -18.88
C THR A 20 -36.22 -20.66 -17.54
N ALA A 21 -37.21 -20.95 -16.69
CA ALA A 21 -36.96 -21.65 -15.42
C ALA A 21 -36.36 -23.06 -15.63
N LYS A 22 -36.66 -23.70 -16.78
CA LYS A 22 -36.10 -25.00 -17.15
C LYS A 22 -34.62 -24.89 -17.49
N GLU A 23 -34.22 -23.89 -18.28
CA GLU A 23 -32.79 -23.67 -18.60
C GLU A 23 -31.96 -23.36 -17.35
N LEU A 24 -32.49 -22.58 -16.41
CA LEU A 24 -31.83 -22.33 -15.13
C LEU A 24 -31.74 -23.62 -14.29
N ALA A 25 -32.80 -24.43 -14.27
CA ALA A 25 -32.82 -25.70 -13.54
C ALA A 25 -31.78 -26.68 -14.10
N ASP A 26 -31.70 -26.80 -15.42
CA ASP A 26 -30.74 -27.65 -16.12
C ASP A 26 -29.30 -27.15 -15.90
N TYR A 27 -29.06 -25.84 -15.99
CA TYR A 27 -27.74 -25.23 -15.79
C TYR A 27 -27.20 -25.42 -14.37
N PHE A 28 -28.03 -25.24 -13.36
CA PHE A 28 -27.64 -25.37 -11.96
C PHE A 28 -27.82 -26.79 -11.40
N ASN A 29 -28.28 -27.74 -12.22
CA ASN A 29 -28.57 -29.12 -11.85
C ASN A 29 -29.50 -29.22 -10.62
N VAL A 30 -30.59 -28.44 -10.63
CA VAL A 30 -31.60 -28.36 -9.57
C VAL A 30 -33.00 -28.49 -10.16
N SER A 31 -34.01 -28.66 -9.29
CA SER A 31 -35.40 -28.68 -9.75
C SER A 31 -35.89 -27.29 -10.18
N VAL A 32 -36.85 -27.24 -11.10
CA VAL A 32 -37.56 -25.99 -11.47
C VAL A 32 -38.21 -25.32 -10.25
N ARG A 33 -38.70 -26.12 -9.29
CA ARG A 33 -39.24 -25.62 -8.01
C ARG A 33 -38.18 -24.86 -7.19
N THR A 34 -36.93 -25.32 -7.23
CA THR A 34 -35.80 -24.64 -6.57
C THR A 34 -35.52 -23.29 -7.22
N ILE A 35 -35.56 -23.22 -8.56
CA ILE A 35 -35.39 -21.96 -9.29
C ILE A 35 -36.49 -20.97 -8.90
N TYR A 36 -37.76 -21.37 -8.89
CA TYR A 36 -38.84 -20.45 -8.49
C TYR A 36 -38.67 -19.94 -7.06
N ARG A 37 -38.27 -20.80 -6.11
CA ARG A 37 -37.97 -20.39 -4.74
C ARG A 37 -36.79 -19.41 -4.67
N ASP A 38 -35.78 -19.60 -5.50
CA ASP A 38 -34.63 -18.71 -5.58
C ASP A 38 -35.01 -17.35 -6.21
N ILE A 39 -35.89 -17.33 -7.22
CA ILE A 39 -36.46 -16.09 -7.78
C ILE A 39 -37.29 -15.33 -6.74
N GLU A 40 -38.12 -16.02 -5.95
CA GLU A 40 -38.87 -15.41 -4.84
C GLU A 40 -37.93 -14.74 -3.81
N ILE A 41 -36.83 -15.41 -3.47
CA ILE A 41 -35.82 -14.85 -2.56
C ILE A 41 -35.18 -13.60 -3.16
N LEU A 42 -34.79 -13.63 -4.43
CA LEU A 42 -34.19 -12.46 -5.10
C LEU A 42 -35.17 -11.29 -5.17
N SER A 43 -36.43 -11.57 -5.52
CA SER A 43 -37.50 -10.55 -5.54
C SER A 43 -37.76 -9.96 -4.16
N ALA A 44 -37.79 -10.77 -3.11
CA ALA A 44 -37.97 -10.31 -1.74
C ALA A 44 -36.81 -9.44 -1.23
N ASN A 45 -35.63 -9.54 -1.86
CA ASN A 45 -34.44 -8.74 -1.55
C ASN A 45 -34.26 -7.54 -2.50
N GLY A 46 -35.32 -7.11 -3.17
CA GLY A 46 -35.33 -5.87 -3.95
C GLY A 46 -34.72 -5.97 -5.35
N ILE A 47 -34.50 -7.19 -5.87
CA ILE A 47 -34.08 -7.39 -7.26
C ILE A 47 -35.36 -7.47 -8.12
N PRO A 48 -35.56 -6.59 -9.11
CA PRO A 48 -36.80 -6.49 -9.89
C PRO A 48 -36.83 -7.55 -10.99
N ILE A 49 -37.06 -8.81 -10.58
CA ILE A 49 -37.22 -9.95 -11.46
C ILE A 49 -38.71 -10.13 -11.78
N TYR A 50 -39.03 -10.38 -13.05
CA TYR A 50 -40.37 -10.73 -13.49
C TYR A 50 -40.35 -12.00 -14.34
N ALA A 51 -41.49 -12.68 -14.38
CA ALA A 51 -41.68 -13.87 -15.20
C ALA A 51 -42.83 -13.62 -16.19
N THR A 52 -42.55 -13.78 -17.48
CA THR A 52 -43.56 -13.67 -18.54
C THR A 52 -43.97 -15.06 -19.00
N GLN A 53 -45.29 -15.33 -19.06
CA GLN A 53 -45.83 -16.60 -19.56
C GLN A 53 -46.09 -16.55 -21.07
N GLY A 54 -45.92 -17.68 -21.77
CA GLY A 54 -46.26 -17.82 -23.20
C GLY A 54 -45.07 -18.17 -24.10
N LYS A 55 -45.30 -18.21 -25.42
CA LYS A 55 -44.29 -18.53 -26.44
C LYS A 55 -43.27 -17.38 -26.52
N GLY A 56 -42.03 -17.63 -26.10
CA GLY A 56 -41.00 -16.60 -25.93
C GLY A 56 -40.97 -15.96 -24.54
N GLY A 57 -41.75 -16.47 -23.59
CA GLY A 57 -41.72 -16.06 -22.18
C GLY A 57 -40.52 -16.64 -21.42
N GLY A 58 -40.23 -16.07 -20.26
CA GLY A 58 -39.12 -16.48 -19.40
C GLY A 58 -38.98 -15.56 -18.18
N ILE A 59 -37.98 -15.86 -17.36
CA ILE A 59 -37.56 -15.05 -16.23
C ILE A 59 -36.61 -13.99 -16.77
N SER A 60 -36.86 -12.73 -16.43
CA SER A 60 -36.11 -11.57 -16.90
C SER A 60 -35.96 -10.55 -15.78
N ILE A 61 -34.97 -9.68 -15.91
CA ILE A 61 -34.78 -8.53 -15.03
C ILE A 61 -35.27 -7.27 -15.74
N LEU A 62 -35.86 -6.30 -15.01
CA LEU A 62 -36.44 -5.09 -15.60
C LEU A 62 -35.46 -4.47 -16.63
N GLU A 63 -35.93 -4.17 -17.84
CA GLU A 63 -35.09 -3.47 -18.82
C GLU A 63 -34.64 -2.14 -18.23
N ASN A 64 -33.33 -1.86 -18.28
CA ASN A 64 -32.65 -0.76 -17.58
C ASN A 64 -32.50 -0.93 -16.06
N TYR A 65 -32.74 -2.12 -15.50
CA TYR A 65 -32.07 -2.54 -14.27
C TYR A 65 -30.60 -2.77 -14.60
N SER A 66 -29.88 -1.68 -14.74
CA SER A 66 -28.48 -1.69 -14.40
C SER A 66 -28.38 -2.14 -12.94
N ILE A 67 -27.27 -2.81 -12.65
CA ILE A 67 -26.67 -2.98 -11.33
C ILE A 67 -26.36 -1.57 -10.74
N ASP A 68 -27.28 -0.60 -10.82
CA ASP A 68 -27.03 0.84 -10.64
C ASP A 68 -27.18 1.32 -9.20
N LYS A 69 -27.37 0.40 -8.24
CA LYS A 69 -27.25 0.65 -6.79
C LYS A 69 -26.74 -0.60 -6.08
N THR A 70 -25.71 -1.22 -6.64
CA THR A 70 -25.30 -2.57 -6.28
C THR A 70 -24.25 -2.61 -5.20
N ILE A 71 -24.66 -3.11 -4.02
CA ILE A 71 -23.83 -3.68 -2.94
C ILE A 71 -22.85 -2.69 -2.27
N VAL A 72 -22.39 -1.68 -2.99
CA VAL A 72 -21.32 -0.73 -2.66
C VAL A 72 -21.95 0.65 -2.63
N SER A 73 -22.09 1.18 -1.42
CA SER A 73 -22.60 2.52 -1.15
C SER A 73 -21.76 3.61 -1.83
N ASP A 74 -22.33 4.81 -1.95
CA ASP A 74 -21.62 5.96 -2.54
C ASP A 74 -20.27 6.25 -1.86
N ASP A 75 -20.24 6.13 -0.54
CA ASP A 75 -19.03 6.25 0.28
C ASP A 75 -18.00 5.15 -0.03
N GLU A 76 -18.43 3.89 -0.17
CA GLU A 76 -17.54 2.80 -0.55
C GLU A 76 -17.02 2.95 -1.99
N GLN A 77 -17.82 3.48 -2.91
CA GLN A 77 -17.37 3.79 -4.28
C GLN A 77 -16.26 4.85 -4.28
N ASN A 78 -16.43 5.93 -3.51
CA ASN A 78 -15.40 6.96 -3.34
C ASN A 78 -14.12 6.35 -2.74
N LYS A 79 -14.24 5.51 -1.70
CA LYS A 79 -13.11 4.81 -1.08
C LYS A 79 -12.36 3.90 -2.06
N ILE A 80 -13.07 3.20 -2.94
CA ILE A 80 -12.45 2.35 -3.99
C ILE A 80 -11.67 3.22 -4.99
N ILE A 81 -12.27 4.32 -5.47
CA ILE A 81 -11.58 5.24 -6.38
C ILE A 81 -10.33 5.83 -5.71
N MET A 82 -10.43 6.30 -4.47
CA MET A 82 -9.31 6.83 -3.70
C MET A 82 -8.20 5.79 -3.49
N ALA A 83 -8.55 4.53 -3.20
CA ALA A 83 -7.59 3.45 -3.05
C ALA A 83 -6.84 3.18 -4.36
N LEU A 84 -7.53 3.19 -5.50
CA LEU A 84 -6.90 3.02 -6.82
C LEU A 84 -6.03 4.22 -7.19
N GLN A 85 -6.46 5.45 -6.92
CA GLN A 85 -5.63 6.65 -7.09
C GLN A 85 -4.35 6.56 -6.24
N SER A 86 -4.48 6.10 -4.99
CA SER A 86 -3.33 5.90 -4.08
C SER A 86 -2.34 4.86 -4.62
N VAL A 87 -2.83 3.78 -5.22
CA VAL A 87 -1.98 2.76 -5.86
C VAL A 87 -1.31 3.33 -7.10
N ASN A 88 -2.04 4.07 -7.94
CA ASN A 88 -1.50 4.73 -9.13
C ASN A 88 -0.37 5.70 -8.77
N ALA A 89 -0.57 6.48 -7.71
CA ALA A 89 0.40 7.46 -7.21
C ALA A 89 1.74 6.81 -6.83
N THR A 90 1.77 5.54 -6.43
CA THR A 90 3.03 4.82 -6.17
C THR A 90 3.89 4.63 -7.43
N GLY A 91 3.31 4.82 -8.62
CA GLY A 91 3.98 4.86 -9.92
C GLY A 91 4.43 3.51 -10.48
N GLN A 92 4.22 2.41 -9.74
CA GLN A 92 4.63 1.06 -10.15
C GLN A 92 3.54 0.28 -10.88
N ILE A 93 2.28 0.68 -10.70
CA ILE A 93 1.11 0.03 -11.28
C ILE A 93 0.30 1.12 -11.97
N ASP A 94 0.18 1.02 -13.29
CA ASP A 94 -0.72 1.88 -14.06
C ASP A 94 -2.14 1.33 -13.94
N VAL A 95 -3.02 2.13 -13.34
CA VAL A 95 -4.46 1.81 -13.20
C VAL A 95 -5.35 2.86 -13.85
N ASN A 96 -4.81 3.74 -14.70
CA ASN A 96 -5.55 4.86 -15.29
C ASN A 96 -6.79 4.39 -16.07
N ASP A 97 -6.64 3.37 -16.92
CA ASP A 97 -7.77 2.81 -17.67
C ASP A 97 -8.84 2.21 -16.75
N SER A 98 -8.43 1.53 -15.68
CA SER A 98 -9.34 0.97 -14.67
C SER A 98 -10.06 2.07 -13.89
N LEU A 99 -9.35 3.16 -13.56
CA LEU A 99 -9.91 4.34 -12.90
C LEU A 99 -10.96 5.01 -13.80
N ILE A 100 -10.67 5.23 -15.09
CA ILE A 100 -11.61 5.83 -16.04
C ILE A 100 -12.87 4.94 -16.15
N LYS A 101 -12.69 3.62 -16.32
CA LYS A 101 -13.81 2.67 -16.39
C LYS A 101 -14.66 2.69 -15.12
N LEU A 102 -14.05 2.67 -13.93
CA LEU A 102 -14.76 2.67 -12.67
C LEU A 102 -15.44 4.01 -12.37
N LYS A 103 -14.80 5.13 -12.68
CA LYS A 103 -15.42 6.46 -12.61
C LYS A 103 -16.67 6.52 -13.49
N ASN A 104 -16.61 5.99 -14.71
CA ASN A 104 -17.77 5.92 -15.61
C ASN A 104 -18.87 4.99 -15.07
N ILE A 105 -18.51 3.83 -14.53
CA ILE A 105 -19.47 2.88 -13.94
C ILE A 105 -20.17 3.49 -12.72
N PHE A 106 -19.42 4.15 -11.83
CA PHE A 106 -19.95 4.80 -10.64
C PHE A 106 -20.54 6.19 -10.92
N ARG A 107 -20.47 6.68 -12.16
CA ARG A 107 -20.84 8.04 -12.58
C ARG A 107 -20.19 9.12 -11.69
N LYS A 108 -18.94 8.88 -11.29
CA LYS A 108 -18.12 9.77 -10.47
C LYS A 108 -17.27 10.62 -11.40
N ASN A 109 -17.79 11.78 -11.77
CA ASN A 109 -17.08 12.66 -12.70
C ASN A 109 -16.04 13.53 -11.99
N ASP A 110 -16.30 14.00 -10.77
CA ASP A 110 -15.41 14.92 -10.09
C ASP A 110 -15.43 14.73 -8.57
N THR A 111 -14.36 14.17 -8.03
CA THR A 111 -14.00 14.36 -6.61
C THR A 111 -12.56 14.87 -6.58
N ASP A 112 -12.35 16.03 -7.20
CA ASP A 112 -11.05 16.72 -7.24
C ASP A 112 -10.83 17.57 -5.99
N TRP A 113 -10.92 16.93 -4.83
CA TRP A 113 -10.62 17.57 -3.54
C TRP A 113 -9.32 17.04 -2.94
N ILE A 114 -8.76 15.97 -3.52
CA ILE A 114 -7.55 15.31 -3.06
C ILE A 114 -6.71 14.87 -4.25
N GLU A 115 -5.50 15.41 -4.32
CA GLU A 115 -4.45 14.93 -5.20
C GLU A 115 -3.47 14.09 -4.37
N ILE A 116 -3.16 12.88 -4.86
CA ILE A 116 -2.22 11.98 -4.20
C ILE A 116 -1.00 11.88 -5.10
N ASP A 117 0.10 12.47 -4.65
CA ASP A 117 1.39 12.36 -5.29
C ASP A 117 2.39 11.69 -4.33
N PHE A 118 2.87 10.52 -4.73
CA PHE A 118 3.94 9.80 -4.05
C PHE A 118 5.25 9.84 -4.84
N SER A 119 5.27 10.53 -5.98
CA SER A 119 6.47 10.68 -6.80
C SER A 119 7.59 11.30 -5.95
N GLY A 120 8.78 10.72 -6.10
CA GLY A 120 10.00 11.37 -5.62
C GLY A 120 10.53 12.29 -6.70
N TRP A 121 11.45 13.18 -6.30
CA TRP A 121 12.23 13.99 -7.26
C TRP A 121 12.93 13.15 -8.33
N GLU A 122 13.24 11.89 -8.02
CA GLU A 122 13.76 10.90 -8.96
C GLU A 122 12.87 9.66 -8.93
N GLN A 123 12.30 9.32 -10.07
CA GLN A 123 11.65 8.05 -10.32
C GLN A 123 12.44 7.34 -11.42
N SER A 124 13.14 6.26 -11.08
CA SER A 124 13.96 5.55 -12.06
C SER A 124 13.13 4.45 -12.75
N GLU A 125 13.27 4.34 -14.07
CA GLU A 125 12.71 3.23 -14.85
C GLU A 125 13.25 1.87 -14.32
N GLU A 126 14.46 1.89 -13.75
CA GLU A 126 15.04 0.73 -13.06
C GLU A 126 14.21 0.27 -11.85
N GLU A 127 13.69 1.18 -11.02
CA GLU A 127 12.82 0.79 -9.90
C GLU A 127 11.53 0.11 -10.40
N LYS A 128 10.98 0.60 -11.52
CA LYS A 128 9.79 0.04 -12.17
C LYS A 128 10.03 -1.36 -12.73
N ASN A 129 11.15 -1.55 -13.41
CA ASN A 129 11.58 -2.86 -13.89
C ASN A 129 11.84 -3.83 -12.73
N ASN A 130 12.52 -3.37 -11.68
CA ASN A 130 12.76 -4.16 -10.48
C ASN A 130 11.46 -4.58 -9.79
N PHE A 131 10.48 -3.67 -9.69
CA PHE A 131 9.16 -3.97 -9.15
C PHE A 131 8.45 -5.07 -9.95
N ALA A 132 8.44 -4.95 -11.28
CA ALA A 132 7.80 -5.92 -12.18
C ALA A 132 8.44 -7.32 -12.07
N LEU A 133 9.78 -7.39 -12.08
CA LEU A 133 10.53 -8.64 -11.92
C LEU A 133 10.29 -9.28 -10.56
N LEU A 134 10.27 -8.51 -9.47
CA LEU A 134 9.98 -9.01 -8.14
C LEU A 134 8.54 -9.51 -8.02
N LYS A 135 7.58 -8.82 -8.64
CA LYS A 135 6.18 -9.28 -8.71
C LYS A 135 6.10 -10.63 -9.42
N GLU A 136 6.73 -10.76 -10.59
CA GLU A 136 6.79 -12.03 -11.33
C GLU A 136 7.41 -13.15 -10.46
N SER A 137 8.55 -12.86 -9.85
CA SER A 137 9.26 -13.77 -8.96
C SER A 137 8.40 -14.29 -7.80
N ILE A 138 7.64 -13.41 -7.14
CA ILE A 138 6.75 -13.75 -6.03
C ILE A 138 5.59 -14.64 -6.48
N MET A 139 5.03 -14.36 -7.66
CA MET A 139 3.91 -15.13 -8.22
C MET A 139 4.34 -16.52 -8.66
N ASN A 140 5.54 -16.63 -9.25
CA ASN A 140 6.09 -17.88 -9.78
C ASN A 140 6.98 -18.64 -8.78
N LEU A 141 7.10 -18.14 -7.54
CA LEU A 141 7.95 -18.70 -6.48
C LEU A 141 9.42 -18.92 -6.90
N LYS A 142 9.95 -18.02 -7.72
CA LYS A 142 11.34 -18.04 -8.19
C LYS A 142 12.25 -17.25 -7.24
N CYS A 143 13.51 -17.65 -7.12
CA CYS A 143 14.50 -16.87 -6.40
C CYS A 143 14.97 -15.69 -7.26
N VAL A 144 15.52 -14.66 -6.61
CA VAL A 144 16.17 -13.53 -7.28
C VAL A 144 17.58 -13.35 -6.79
N ARG A 145 18.43 -12.82 -7.67
CA ARG A 145 19.81 -12.41 -7.36
C ARG A 145 19.96 -10.92 -7.64
N PHE A 146 20.68 -10.22 -6.76
CA PHE A 146 21.00 -8.80 -6.96
C PHE A 146 22.19 -8.35 -6.14
N SER A 147 22.76 -7.20 -6.50
CA SER A 147 23.70 -6.44 -5.66
C SER A 147 22.92 -5.48 -4.75
N TYR A 148 23.33 -5.37 -3.48
CA TYR A 148 22.64 -4.52 -2.50
C TYR A 148 23.62 -3.69 -1.67
N TYR A 149 23.37 -2.39 -1.61
CA TYR A 149 24.07 -1.44 -0.75
C TYR A 149 23.41 -1.41 0.62
N ASN A 150 24.15 -1.83 1.65
CA ASN A 150 23.66 -1.73 3.02
C ASN A 150 23.83 -0.30 3.57
N ASN A 151 23.30 -0.03 4.76
CA ASN A 151 23.41 1.29 5.41
C ASN A 151 24.85 1.68 5.78
N LYS A 152 25.83 0.77 5.67
CA LYS A 152 27.25 1.02 5.90
C LYS A 152 28.02 1.29 4.60
N GLY A 153 27.32 1.33 3.45
CA GLY A 153 27.93 1.53 2.14
C GLY A 153 28.58 0.28 1.55
N GLU A 154 28.44 -0.89 2.18
CA GLU A 154 29.03 -2.13 1.67
C GLU A 154 28.12 -2.74 0.61
N VAL A 155 28.70 -3.07 -0.55
CA VAL A 155 28.03 -3.80 -1.62
C VAL A 155 28.14 -5.28 -1.36
N SER A 156 27.02 -5.98 -1.53
CA SER A 156 27.01 -7.42 -1.37
C SER A 156 26.01 -8.06 -2.32
N LYS A 157 26.42 -9.17 -2.94
CA LYS A 157 25.51 -10.01 -3.72
C LYS A 157 24.58 -10.77 -2.78
N ARG A 158 23.31 -10.83 -3.14
CA ARG A 158 22.24 -11.47 -2.37
C ARG A 158 21.46 -12.40 -3.27
N VAL A 159 21.12 -13.57 -2.73
CA VAL A 159 20.08 -14.45 -3.27
C VAL A 159 18.92 -14.44 -2.28
N VAL A 160 17.75 -14.10 -2.78
CA VAL A 160 16.55 -13.90 -1.96
C VAL A 160 15.40 -14.72 -2.55
N GLN A 161 14.65 -15.35 -1.66
CA GLN A 161 13.33 -15.92 -1.94
C GLN A 161 12.32 -14.82 -1.59
N PRO A 162 11.75 -14.10 -2.58
CA PRO A 162 10.89 -12.96 -2.29
C PRO A 162 9.47 -13.41 -1.91
N TYR A 163 8.90 -12.81 -0.87
CA TYR A 163 7.58 -13.19 -0.36
C TYR A 163 6.52 -12.13 -0.58
N LYS A 164 6.88 -10.84 -0.44
CA LYS A 164 5.93 -9.74 -0.54
C LYS A 164 6.60 -8.42 -0.91
N LEU A 165 5.95 -7.65 -1.77
CA LEU A 165 6.25 -6.25 -1.99
C LEU A 165 5.48 -5.39 -0.99
N ILE A 166 6.17 -4.44 -0.36
CA ILE A 166 5.66 -3.63 0.74
C ILE A 166 5.96 -2.17 0.46
N PHE A 167 4.92 -1.35 0.38
CA PHE A 167 5.04 0.09 0.31
C PHE A 167 4.98 0.68 1.73
N LYS A 168 6.07 1.30 2.19
CA LYS A 168 6.18 1.85 3.55
C LYS A 168 7.04 3.12 3.54
N GLY A 169 6.55 4.19 4.17
CA GLY A 169 7.30 5.45 4.27
C GLY A 169 7.64 6.03 2.89
N ASN A 170 6.67 6.00 1.97
CA ASN A 170 6.81 6.41 0.58
C ASN A 170 7.95 5.72 -0.20
N LYS A 171 8.26 4.46 0.13
CA LYS A 171 9.29 3.66 -0.52
C LYS A 171 8.86 2.21 -0.65
N TRP A 172 9.27 1.57 -1.75
CA TRP A 172 9.05 0.15 -1.97
C TRP A 172 10.16 -0.70 -1.34
N TYR A 173 9.74 -1.82 -0.76
CA TYR A 173 10.60 -2.86 -0.23
C TYR A 173 10.14 -4.22 -0.72
N VAL A 174 11.08 -5.11 -0.99
CA VAL A 174 10.81 -6.55 -1.01
C VAL A 174 11.16 -7.14 0.34
N TYR A 175 10.20 -7.85 0.91
CA TYR A 175 10.41 -8.71 2.05
C TYR A 175 10.59 -10.14 1.57
N GLY A 176 11.69 -10.76 1.97
CA GLY A 176 12.05 -12.09 1.52
C GLY A 176 13.08 -12.76 2.41
N PHE A 177 13.22 -14.08 2.22
CA PHE A 177 14.20 -14.87 2.93
C PHE A 177 15.56 -14.79 2.20
N CYS A 178 16.55 -14.22 2.86
CA CYS A 178 17.90 -14.08 2.32
C CYS A 178 18.69 -15.36 2.61
N THR A 179 19.01 -16.14 1.58
CA THR A 179 19.69 -17.43 1.75
C THR A 179 21.11 -17.26 2.29
N ASN A 180 21.79 -16.17 1.92
CA ASN A 180 23.13 -15.86 2.42
C ASN A 180 23.18 -15.53 3.92
N LYS A 181 22.07 -15.04 4.50
CA LYS A 181 21.97 -14.66 5.92
C LYS A 181 21.08 -15.59 6.73
N ASN A 182 20.46 -16.58 6.08
CA ASN A 182 19.54 -17.54 6.66
C ASN A 182 18.39 -16.88 7.47
N ASP A 183 17.91 -15.73 7.00
CA ASP A 183 16.98 -14.88 7.75
C ASP A 183 16.08 -14.02 6.83
N PHE A 184 14.91 -13.63 7.33
CA PHE A 184 13.96 -12.76 6.63
C PHE A 184 14.37 -11.30 6.75
N ARG A 185 14.37 -10.57 5.63
CA ARG A 185 14.82 -9.18 5.57
C ARG A 185 13.98 -8.34 4.62
N PHE A 186 14.00 -7.04 4.89
CA PHE A 186 13.51 -6.01 3.98
C PHE A 186 14.68 -5.49 3.13
N PHE A 187 14.46 -5.41 1.82
CA PHE A 187 15.38 -4.81 0.87
C PHE A 187 14.66 -3.66 0.16
N LYS A 188 15.18 -2.44 0.27
CA LYS A 188 14.63 -1.26 -0.39
C LYS A 188 14.89 -1.36 -1.89
N LEU A 189 13.88 -1.19 -2.73
CA LEU A 189 14.02 -1.37 -4.18
C LEU A 189 15.03 -0.39 -4.79
N THR A 190 15.04 0.86 -4.34
CA THR A 190 16.00 1.88 -4.78
C THR A 190 17.47 1.60 -4.42
N ARG A 191 17.79 0.46 -3.79
CA ARG A 191 19.16 0.04 -3.44
C ARG A 191 19.55 -1.30 -4.07
N ILE A 192 18.67 -1.83 -4.91
CA ILE A 192 18.86 -3.06 -5.66
C ILE A 192 19.43 -2.66 -7.02
N GLU A 193 20.58 -3.24 -7.36
CA GLU A 193 21.20 -3.09 -8.68
C GLU A 193 21.37 -4.48 -9.31
N GLY A 194 21.16 -4.55 -10.63
CA GLY A 194 21.34 -5.78 -11.41
C GLY A 194 20.45 -6.92 -10.91
N LEU A 195 19.15 -6.66 -10.75
CA LEU A 195 18.18 -7.67 -10.35
C LEU A 195 18.00 -8.71 -11.46
N GLU A 196 18.16 -9.97 -11.10
CA GLU A 196 18.02 -11.11 -12.01
C GLU A 196 17.08 -12.15 -11.40
N LEU A 197 16.19 -12.69 -12.24
CA LEU A 197 15.35 -13.83 -11.91
C LEU A 197 16.19 -15.11 -12.02
N LEU A 198 16.09 -16.01 -11.04
CA LEU A 198 16.72 -17.33 -11.08
C LEU A 198 15.70 -18.40 -11.44
N ASP A 199 16.17 -19.51 -12.00
CA ASP A 199 15.32 -20.67 -12.26
C ASP A 199 15.01 -21.49 -11.01
N ASP A 200 15.81 -21.32 -9.96
CA ASP A 200 15.58 -21.93 -8.65
C ASP A 200 14.23 -21.49 -8.06
N THR A 201 13.38 -22.45 -7.74
CA THR A 201 12.11 -22.19 -7.05
C THR A 201 12.22 -22.46 -5.56
N PHE A 202 11.30 -21.89 -4.78
CA PHE A 202 11.23 -22.13 -3.34
C PHE A 202 9.81 -22.44 -2.87
N LYS A 203 9.70 -23.19 -1.77
CA LYS A 203 8.41 -23.43 -1.11
C LYS A 203 8.15 -22.32 -0.10
N ARG A 204 6.94 -21.75 -0.12
CA ARG A 204 6.52 -20.77 0.89
C ARG A 204 6.48 -21.42 2.26
N ARG A 205 7.20 -20.84 3.22
CA ARG A 205 7.08 -21.19 4.64
C ARG A 205 5.74 -20.68 5.18
N ILE A 206 5.14 -21.46 6.09
CA ILE A 206 3.93 -21.07 6.83
C ILE A 206 4.34 -20.21 8.03
N ASN A 207 3.49 -19.28 8.47
CA ASN A 207 3.71 -18.39 9.63
C ASN A 207 4.95 -17.50 9.51
N ILE A 208 4.99 -16.68 8.47
CA ILE A 208 6.09 -15.73 8.25
C ILE A 208 5.89 -14.49 9.15
N PRO A 209 6.90 -14.07 9.92
CA PRO A 209 6.80 -12.90 10.79
C PRO A 209 6.86 -11.60 9.98
N ILE A 210 5.75 -11.24 9.32
CA ILE A 210 5.64 -9.93 8.65
C ILE A 210 5.14 -8.91 9.68
N LYS A 211 6.07 -8.20 10.33
CA LYS A 211 5.74 -6.99 11.09
C LYS A 211 6.01 -5.76 10.23
N CYS A 212 4.96 -5.18 9.64
CA CYS A 212 5.08 -3.95 8.83
C CYS A 212 5.09 -2.66 9.66
N GLY A 213 4.85 -2.70 10.97
CA GLY A 213 4.88 -1.52 11.84
C GLY A 213 6.28 -0.90 11.97
N TYR A 214 6.36 0.42 12.19
CA TYR A 214 7.47 0.92 12.98
C TYR A 214 7.24 0.42 14.39
N ASP A 215 8.11 -0.44 14.91
CA ASP A 215 8.12 -0.82 16.32
C ASP A 215 8.63 0.38 17.13
N VAL A 216 7.82 1.46 17.16
CA VAL A 216 8.06 2.62 18.04
C VAL A 216 7.90 2.17 19.48
N GLU A 217 6.98 1.25 19.75
CA GLU A 217 6.71 0.71 21.09
C GLU A 217 7.86 -0.13 21.67
N HIS A 218 8.77 -0.66 20.84
CA HIS A 218 9.88 -1.52 21.28
C HIS A 218 11.27 -0.92 21.03
N SER A 219 11.36 0.33 20.59
CA SER A 219 12.65 0.99 20.41
C SER A 219 13.03 1.75 21.68
N GLU A 220 14.25 1.54 22.20
CA GLU A 220 14.80 2.43 23.23
C GLU A 220 14.72 3.88 22.72
N CYS A 221 14.01 4.74 23.44
CA CYS A 221 13.93 6.16 23.16
C CYS A 221 14.84 6.94 24.12
N VAL A 222 15.26 8.11 23.67
CA VAL A 222 15.96 9.11 24.48
C VAL A 222 15.15 10.40 24.43
N LYS A 223 14.82 10.94 25.61
CA LYS A 223 14.21 12.27 25.71
C LYS A 223 15.28 13.31 25.41
N ILE A 224 15.08 14.11 24.37
CA ILE A 224 16.02 15.14 23.92
C ILE A 224 15.36 16.51 24.10
N LYS A 225 16.16 17.49 24.51
CA LYS A 225 15.80 18.91 24.54
C LYS A 225 16.63 19.66 23.52
N LEU A 226 15.96 20.32 22.59
CA LEU A 226 16.55 21.05 21.48
C LEU A 226 16.23 22.54 21.62
N LYS A 227 17.16 23.39 21.20
CA LYS A 227 16.95 24.82 20.96
C LYS A 227 17.09 25.03 19.47
N ILE A 228 16.01 25.45 18.81
CA ILE A 228 15.95 25.58 17.35
C ILE A 228 15.58 27.03 17.00
N ASN A 229 16.25 27.64 16.04
CA ASN A 229 15.90 28.99 15.56
C ASN A 229 14.46 29.02 15.05
N ILE A 230 13.72 30.09 15.36
CA ILE A 230 12.33 30.28 14.92
C ILE A 230 12.17 30.32 13.39
N ALA A 231 13.23 30.64 12.63
CA ALA A 231 13.25 30.53 11.17
C ALA A 231 12.94 29.09 10.69
N SER A 232 13.29 28.08 11.50
CA SER A 232 13.03 26.66 11.26
C SER A 232 11.68 26.18 11.85
N ALA A 233 10.79 27.09 12.28
CA ALA A 233 9.54 26.74 12.96
C ALA A 233 8.61 25.83 12.14
N SER A 234 8.48 26.05 10.83
CA SER A 234 7.63 25.23 9.95
C SER A 234 7.99 23.74 10.05
N ARG A 235 9.27 23.43 9.89
CA ARG A 235 9.81 22.08 10.01
C ARG A 235 9.61 21.52 11.43
N VAL A 236 9.79 22.35 12.46
CA VAL A 236 9.57 21.91 13.85
C VAL A 236 8.12 21.47 14.07
N TYR A 237 7.15 22.24 13.59
CA TYR A 237 5.73 21.90 13.72
C TYR A 237 5.31 20.72 12.85
N ASP A 238 6.01 20.44 11.75
CA ASP A 238 5.77 19.24 10.95
C ASP A 238 6.30 17.97 11.60
N GLU A 239 7.49 18.04 12.21
CA GLU A 239 8.24 16.85 12.64
C GLU A 239 8.05 16.53 14.14
N PHE A 240 7.83 17.52 15.01
CA PHE A 240 7.75 17.36 16.47
C PHE A 240 6.34 17.48 17.05
N ARG A 241 5.30 17.12 16.29
CA ARG A 241 3.86 17.31 16.67
C ARG A 241 3.44 16.76 18.03
N LYS A 242 4.13 15.73 18.54
CA LYS A 242 3.85 15.11 19.86
C LYS A 242 4.74 15.65 20.99
N GLY A 243 5.66 16.55 20.68
CA GLY A 243 6.59 17.14 21.65
C GLY A 243 6.01 18.34 22.38
N ILE A 244 6.73 18.77 23.42
CA ILE A 244 6.47 20.05 24.06
C ILE A 244 7.29 21.09 23.30
N ILE A 245 6.62 22.07 22.71
CA ILE A 245 7.26 23.18 21.98
C ILE A 245 6.95 24.47 22.75
N LYS A 246 7.99 25.19 23.16
CA LYS A 246 7.88 26.50 23.82
C LYS A 246 8.64 27.54 23.02
N ILE A 247 8.03 28.70 22.81
CA ILE A 247 8.70 29.84 22.18
C ILE A 247 9.48 30.58 23.27
N ASP A 248 10.75 30.86 22.98
CA ASP A 248 11.66 31.61 23.85
C ASP A 248 12.45 32.61 22.99
N GLY A 249 11.89 33.81 22.82
CA GLY A 249 12.41 34.83 21.91
C GLY A 249 12.46 34.34 20.46
N ASP A 250 13.65 34.41 19.86
CA ASP A 250 13.91 33.96 18.48
C ASP A 250 14.14 32.44 18.37
N TYR A 251 13.85 31.68 19.42
CA TYR A 251 14.07 30.25 19.48
C TYR A 251 12.83 29.46 19.90
N LEU A 252 12.82 28.20 19.51
CA LEU A 252 11.90 27.16 19.93
C LEU A 252 12.66 26.18 20.83
N ILE A 253 12.18 26.00 22.05
CA ILE A 253 12.63 24.94 22.95
C ILE A 253 11.72 23.74 22.75
N VAL A 254 12.27 22.66 22.20
CA VAL A 254 11.54 21.45 21.84
C VAL A 254 11.99 20.29 22.74
N GLU A 255 11.05 19.68 23.47
CA GLU A 255 11.27 18.42 24.17
C GLU A 255 10.56 17.28 23.42
N TYR A 256 11.30 16.24 23.05
CA TYR A 256 10.76 15.12 22.27
C TYR A 256 11.49 13.81 22.57
N ASP A 257 10.76 12.69 22.53
CA ASP A 257 11.32 11.35 22.66
C ASP A 257 11.75 10.81 21.28
N MET A 258 13.06 10.73 21.05
CA MET A 258 13.61 10.23 19.79
C MET A 258 14.11 8.79 19.92
N PRO A 259 13.94 7.92 18.89
CA PRO A 259 14.50 6.57 18.91
C PRO A 259 16.03 6.62 18.97
N LYS A 260 16.65 5.88 19.90
CA LYS A 260 18.11 5.82 20.09
C LYS A 260 18.80 5.04 18.97
N LYS A 261 18.92 5.66 17.80
CA LYS A 261 19.53 5.10 16.58
C LYS A 261 20.61 6.03 16.02
N PRO A 262 21.60 5.52 15.28
CA PRO A 262 22.64 6.39 14.71
C PRO A 262 22.13 7.46 13.74
N TRP A 263 21.00 7.22 13.05
CA TRP A 263 20.47 8.14 12.05
C TRP A 263 19.96 9.46 12.63
N ILE A 264 19.65 9.53 13.94
CA ILE A 264 19.13 10.75 14.57
C ILE A 264 20.15 11.88 14.39
N TYR A 265 21.45 11.59 14.50
CA TYR A 265 22.49 12.60 14.36
C TYR A 265 22.53 13.19 12.96
N SER A 266 22.41 12.36 11.92
CA SER A 266 22.31 12.84 10.54
C SER A 266 21.06 13.68 10.31
N TYR A 267 19.94 13.30 10.95
CA TYR A 267 18.69 14.05 10.88
C TYR A 267 18.80 15.42 11.57
N LEU A 268 19.37 15.48 12.78
CA LEU A 268 19.59 16.72 13.52
C LEU A 268 20.60 17.64 12.82
N LEU A 269 21.65 17.09 12.20
CA LEU A 269 22.57 17.86 11.35
C LEU A 269 21.86 18.50 10.16
N GLY A 270 20.72 17.96 9.72
CA GLY A 270 19.92 18.55 8.65
C GLY A 270 19.30 19.89 9.02
N TYR A 271 19.33 20.33 10.27
CA TYR A 271 18.99 21.70 10.68
C TYR A 271 20.17 22.67 10.56
N GLY A 272 21.37 22.20 10.23
CA GLY A 272 22.55 23.05 10.14
C GLY A 272 22.88 23.71 11.49
N ASP A 273 23.14 25.01 11.44
CA ASP A 273 23.46 25.87 12.59
C ASP A 273 22.22 26.42 13.31
N ASP A 274 21.01 26.17 12.80
CA ASP A 274 19.76 26.57 13.47
C ASP A 274 19.46 25.76 14.73
N LEU A 275 20.13 24.62 14.96
CA LEU A 275 19.81 23.68 16.02
C LEU A 275 20.97 23.50 17.01
N GLU A 276 20.64 23.63 18.29
CA GLU A 276 21.49 23.24 19.41
C GLU A 276 20.82 22.15 20.25
N ILE A 277 21.57 21.09 20.57
CA ILE A 277 21.13 20.06 21.53
C ILE A 277 21.46 20.57 22.94
N LEU A 278 20.43 20.79 23.76
CA LEU A 278 20.58 21.18 25.15
C LEU A 278 20.75 19.97 26.06
N GLU A 279 19.91 18.94 25.90
CA GLU A 279 19.91 17.72 26.72
C GLU A 279 19.57 16.48 25.87
N PRO A 280 20.03 15.27 26.26
CA PRO A 280 20.95 15.00 27.36
C PRO A 280 22.41 15.27 26.95
N GLU A 281 23.27 15.51 27.94
CA GLU A 281 24.68 15.84 27.72
C GLU A 281 25.41 14.80 26.85
N LYS A 282 25.11 13.51 27.07
CA LYS A 282 25.68 12.43 26.27
C LYS A 282 25.41 12.60 24.76
N THR A 283 24.17 12.89 24.39
CA THR A 283 23.78 13.12 22.98
C THR A 283 24.46 14.37 22.42
N ARG A 284 24.54 15.44 23.22
CA ARG A 284 25.24 16.68 22.85
C ARG A 284 26.73 16.42 22.57
N LEU A 285 27.41 15.64 23.41
CA LEU A 285 28.83 15.29 23.24
C LEU A 285 29.06 14.40 22.00
N GLU A 286 28.19 13.41 21.77
CA GLU A 286 28.25 12.58 20.56
C GLU A 286 28.05 13.42 19.29
N PHE A 287 27.09 14.34 19.29
CA PHE A 287 26.85 15.27 18.18
C PHE A 287 28.04 16.21 17.94
N LYS A 288 28.61 16.78 19.01
CA LYS A 288 29.82 17.61 18.93
C LYS A 288 31.00 16.87 18.30
N LYS A 289 31.19 15.59 18.64
CA LYS A 289 32.24 14.75 18.03
C LYS A 289 32.03 14.59 16.52
N ILE A 290 30.78 14.39 16.07
CA ILE A 290 30.45 14.27 14.65
C ILE A 290 30.74 15.58 13.92
N ILE A 291 30.33 16.72 14.48
CA ILE A 291 30.64 18.05 13.90
C ILE A 291 32.15 18.27 13.82
N GLY A 292 32.92 17.90 14.85
CA GLY A 292 34.38 17.99 14.83
C GLY A 292 35.01 17.19 13.69
N ASN A 293 34.53 15.98 13.44
CA ASN A 293 34.98 15.17 12.30
C ASN A 293 34.61 15.78 10.94
N ILE A 294 33.51 16.54 10.85
CA ILE A 294 33.12 17.26 9.64
C ILE A 294 34.09 18.42 9.42
N ILE A 295 34.30 19.26 10.43
CA ILE A 295 35.22 20.42 10.37
C ILE A 295 36.62 19.99 9.91
N GLN A 296 37.15 18.88 10.44
CA GLN A 296 38.46 18.35 10.06
C GLN A 296 38.60 18.01 8.56
N LYS A 297 37.50 17.72 7.86
CA LYS A 297 37.54 17.44 6.41
C LYS A 297 37.62 18.69 5.54
N TYR A 298 37.29 19.86 6.12
CA TYR A 298 37.27 21.16 5.45
C TYR A 298 38.32 22.11 6.04
N SER A 299 39.16 21.63 6.96
CA SER A 299 40.32 22.32 7.52
C SER A 299 41.54 22.02 6.67
#